data_AF-S4N072-F1
#
_entry.id   AF-S4N072-F1
#
_cell.length_a   1.000
_cell.length_b   1.000
_cell.length_c   1.000
_cell.angle_alpha   90.00
_cell.angle_beta   90.00
_cell.angle_gamma   90.00
#
_symmetry.space_group_name_H-M   'P 1'
#
loop_
_entity.id
_entity.type
_entity.pdbx_description
1 polymer ?
#
loop_
_entity_poly.entity_id
_entity_poly.type
_entity_poly.pdbx_seq_one_letter_code
_entity_poly.pdbx_strand_id
1 'polypeptide(L)'
;MRTDDWHLTQDLDTFLTRAGAFLHSQPALHTLPLTVTNNLRTRGPHVYGDGVPEFGTLEQDGAVRATFFRTPPHRLNLTVLTAEEADALAARLAALGQRLPGVHADRDTAAAFAEAWQRHTGATAILRERNRLYRLGTLTVPRPVPPGGPRIAGEADREHLIRWHDEFVAAVGSGVFRDAAEWADARIEQGGITFWETPDGTPAAMAGTTPQVAGQIRVAPVYTPPTCAAEATRAPPQPRSAVPPWPPERRRCSSSRTCRTRPATACTSGSATGRWRTSRCTTSRDRPYPLDLATVTRPSLCRGGGPMLKDLQCLEDSNSSVRLRAALAVGTDPDPRFIGKLIERCAVEPEFFVRDMLTWALTRHPASTTVPELLGELRSERAQARSQALHTLSKIGDRQAWPAITRALLTDTEDEVARSAWRAAVVLVPEGEEPELAGVLATQLGRGERATRLSLSRALIALGEVITPALRDAMTDPDPRRACARARHGTAVARPGCRLRERDRGGEARRGSRHDPPGRVTVGVDR
;
A
#
# COMPACT_ATOMS: atom_id res chain seq x y z
N MET A 1 26.03 -10.92 -22.88
CA MET A 1 24.73 -11.00 -22.18
C MET A 1 23.69 -10.56 -23.17
N ARG A 2 22.73 -11.42 -23.53
CA ARG A 2 21.60 -10.98 -24.37
C ARG A 2 20.81 -9.95 -23.54
N THR A 3 20.45 -8.84 -24.17
CA THR A 3 19.72 -7.72 -23.57
C THR A 3 18.27 -8.06 -23.21
N ASP A 4 17.81 -9.28 -23.53
CA ASP A 4 16.44 -9.76 -23.35
C ASP A 4 16.34 -10.82 -22.23
N ASP A 5 17.30 -10.86 -21.31
CA ASP A 5 17.37 -11.86 -20.24
C ASP A 5 16.72 -11.36 -18.93
N TRP A 6 16.21 -12.30 -18.15
CA TRP A 6 15.67 -12.03 -16.81
C TRP A 6 16.80 -11.73 -15.81
N HIS A 7 16.71 -10.56 -15.18
CA HIS A 7 17.56 -10.18 -14.04
C HIS A 7 16.85 -10.50 -12.73
N LEU A 8 17.40 -11.42 -11.95
CA LEU A 8 16.85 -11.85 -10.66
C LEU A 8 17.61 -11.17 -9.51
N THR A 9 16.88 -10.82 -8.46
CA THR A 9 17.46 -10.24 -7.25
C THR A 9 16.61 -10.59 -6.03
N GLN A 10 17.25 -10.64 -4.85
CA GLN A 10 16.59 -10.70 -3.54
C GLN A 10 16.60 -9.33 -2.83
N ASP A 11 17.29 -8.36 -3.42
CA ASP A 11 17.39 -6.99 -2.92
C ASP A 11 16.24 -6.14 -3.48
N LEU A 12 15.40 -5.65 -2.57
CA LEU A 12 14.24 -4.83 -2.87
C LEU A 12 14.61 -3.47 -3.49
N ASP A 13 15.68 -2.82 -3.03
CA ASP A 13 16.06 -1.50 -3.50
C ASP A 13 16.69 -1.58 -4.89
N THR A 14 17.48 -2.64 -5.15
CA THR A 14 17.97 -2.97 -6.48
C THR A 14 16.80 -3.21 -7.44
N PHE A 15 15.79 -3.97 -7.01
CA PHE A 15 14.58 -4.20 -7.82
C PHE A 15 13.83 -2.89 -8.10
N LEU A 16 13.56 -2.08 -7.08
CA LEU A 16 12.78 -0.84 -7.22
C LEU A 16 13.53 0.24 -8.02
N THR A 17 14.86 0.27 -7.94
CA THR A 17 15.69 1.15 -8.76
C THR A 17 15.50 0.87 -10.26
N ARG A 18 15.38 -0.40 -10.64
CA ARG A 18 15.17 -0.82 -12.04
C ARG A 18 13.70 -0.73 -12.46
N ALA A 19 12.83 -1.36 -11.68
CA ALA A 19 11.42 -1.56 -12.04
C ALA A 19 10.49 -0.40 -11.66
N GLY A 20 10.95 0.55 -10.83
CA GLY A 20 10.10 1.56 -10.21
C GLY A 20 9.27 2.35 -11.22
N ALA A 21 9.90 2.89 -12.27
CA ALA A 21 9.20 3.66 -13.30
C ALA A 21 8.17 2.80 -14.06
N PHE A 22 8.52 1.55 -14.40
CA PHE A 22 7.61 0.60 -15.05
C PHE A 22 6.39 0.29 -14.16
N LEU A 23 6.60 -0.01 -12.88
CA LEU A 23 5.52 -0.29 -11.95
C LEU A 23 4.57 0.92 -11.81
N HIS A 24 5.11 2.14 -11.73
CA HIS A 24 4.30 3.36 -11.62
C HIS A 24 3.63 3.79 -12.94
N SER A 25 4.02 3.26 -14.09
CA SER A 25 3.43 3.61 -15.39
C SER A 25 1.94 3.21 -15.50
N GLN A 26 1.54 2.13 -14.84
CA GLN A 26 0.18 1.60 -14.88
C GLN A 26 -0.26 1.14 -13.48
N PRO A 27 -0.47 2.07 -12.53
CA PRO A 27 -0.68 1.72 -11.14
C PRO A 27 -1.84 0.73 -10.93
N ALA A 28 -2.93 0.85 -11.69
CA ALA A 28 -4.11 -0.03 -11.53
C ALA A 28 -3.79 -1.48 -11.86
N LEU A 29 -2.98 -1.71 -12.90
CA LEU A 29 -2.56 -3.03 -13.33
C LEU A 29 -1.40 -3.56 -12.46
N HIS A 30 -0.59 -2.65 -11.90
CA HIS A 30 0.54 -2.97 -11.04
C HIS A 30 0.23 -2.80 -9.54
N THR A 31 -1.05 -2.80 -9.16
CA THR A 31 -1.49 -2.49 -7.79
C THR A 31 -0.90 -3.44 -6.75
N LEU A 32 -0.79 -4.73 -7.09
CA LEU A 32 -0.19 -5.75 -6.21
C LEU A 32 1.32 -5.53 -6.01
N PRO A 33 2.16 -5.49 -7.07
CA PRO A 33 3.59 -5.25 -6.88
C PRO A 33 3.89 -3.91 -6.19
N LEU A 34 3.13 -2.85 -6.48
CA LEU A 34 3.28 -1.55 -5.80
C LEU A 34 2.95 -1.65 -4.31
N THR A 35 1.84 -2.31 -3.94
CA THR A 35 1.45 -2.46 -2.53
C THR A 35 2.42 -3.37 -1.77
N VAL A 36 2.82 -4.49 -2.37
CA VAL A 36 3.68 -5.48 -1.72
C VAL A 36 5.07 -4.90 -1.46
N THR A 37 5.69 -4.28 -2.46
CA THR A 37 7.02 -3.66 -2.32
C THR A 37 7.01 -2.49 -1.32
N ASN A 38 5.94 -1.69 -1.29
CA ASN A 38 5.77 -0.66 -0.26
C ASN A 38 5.71 -1.27 1.15
N ASN A 39 4.96 -2.35 1.34
CA ASN A 39 4.88 -3.03 2.65
C ASN A 39 6.22 -3.64 3.06
N LEU A 40 6.95 -4.27 2.13
CA LEU A 40 8.29 -4.80 2.41
C LEU A 40 9.26 -3.69 2.83
N ARG A 41 9.22 -2.53 2.15
CA ARG A 41 10.06 -1.37 2.47
C ARG A 41 9.72 -0.76 3.84
N THR A 42 8.43 -0.67 4.18
CA THR A 42 7.97 0.05 5.37
C THR A 42 7.84 -0.81 6.62
N ARG A 43 7.76 -2.14 6.46
CA ARG A 43 7.50 -3.08 7.57
C ARG A 43 8.53 -4.20 7.65
N GLY A 44 9.53 -4.18 6.76
CA GLY A 44 10.60 -5.17 6.70
C GLY A 44 10.31 -6.33 5.73
N PRO A 45 11.37 -7.07 5.37
CA PRO A 45 11.33 -8.10 4.31
C PRO A 45 10.48 -9.33 4.68
N HIS A 46 10.23 -9.57 5.97
CA HIS A 46 9.52 -10.76 6.47
C HIS A 46 8.03 -10.53 6.77
N VAL A 47 7.46 -9.39 6.37
CA VAL A 47 6.04 -9.06 6.64
C VAL A 47 5.03 -10.05 6.05
N TYR A 48 5.44 -10.88 5.09
CA TYR A 48 4.61 -11.90 4.43
C TYR A 48 5.07 -13.34 4.72
N GLY A 49 6.03 -13.53 5.62
CA GLY A 49 6.60 -14.83 5.97
C GLY A 49 8.12 -14.79 6.11
N ASP A 50 8.68 -15.85 6.68
CA ASP A 50 10.12 -15.96 6.98
C ASP A 50 10.97 -16.17 5.72
N GLY A 51 10.36 -16.50 4.58
CA GLY A 51 11.09 -16.72 3.34
C GLY A 51 11.60 -15.42 2.71
N VAL A 52 12.78 -15.49 2.10
CA VAL A 52 13.40 -14.35 1.43
C VAL A 52 12.56 -13.94 0.21
N PRO A 53 12.15 -12.66 0.09
CA PRO A 53 11.49 -12.16 -1.10
C PRO A 53 12.36 -12.30 -2.35
N GLU A 54 11.74 -12.68 -3.46
CA GLU A 54 12.42 -12.89 -4.74
C GLU A 54 11.79 -11.97 -5.77
N PHE A 55 12.62 -11.29 -6.56
CA PHE A 55 12.20 -10.36 -7.58
C PHE A 55 12.90 -10.64 -8.90
N GLY A 56 12.27 -10.23 -10.00
CA GLY A 56 12.95 -10.17 -11.27
C GLY A 56 12.40 -9.13 -12.23
N THR A 57 13.27 -8.67 -13.11
CA THR A 57 12.97 -7.73 -14.18
C THR A 57 13.38 -8.33 -15.52
N LEU A 58 12.47 -8.26 -16.48
CA LEU A 58 12.77 -8.48 -17.89
C LEU A 58 13.04 -7.11 -18.51
N GLU A 59 14.23 -6.93 -19.05
CA GLU A 59 14.61 -5.73 -19.79
C GLU A 59 14.55 -6.04 -21.29
N GLN A 60 14.14 -5.07 -22.10
CA GLN A 60 14.15 -5.12 -23.55
C GLN A 60 14.47 -3.71 -24.06
N ASP A 61 15.44 -3.58 -24.97
CA ASP A 61 15.88 -2.29 -25.53
C ASP A 61 16.22 -1.22 -24.46
N GLY A 62 16.76 -1.66 -23.31
CA GLY A 62 17.14 -0.77 -22.20
C GLY A 62 15.98 -0.26 -21.34
N ALA A 63 14.77 -0.81 -21.52
CA ALA A 63 13.60 -0.52 -20.70
C ALA A 63 13.06 -1.78 -20.02
N VAL A 64 12.54 -1.64 -18.81
CA VAL A 64 11.85 -2.76 -18.13
C VAL A 64 10.53 -3.04 -18.83
N ARG A 65 10.42 -4.25 -19.38
CA ARG A 65 9.25 -4.74 -20.11
C ARG A 65 8.26 -5.48 -19.23
N ALA A 66 8.77 -6.23 -18.23
CA ALA A 66 7.96 -7.00 -17.31
C ALA A 66 8.70 -7.25 -15.99
N THR A 67 7.95 -7.62 -14.95
CA THR A 67 8.48 -7.97 -13.64
C THR A 67 7.79 -9.18 -13.05
N PHE A 68 8.49 -9.82 -12.12
CA PHE A 68 7.86 -10.73 -11.17
C PHE A 68 8.27 -10.38 -9.74
N PHE A 69 7.45 -10.81 -8.79
CA PHE A 69 7.87 -10.95 -7.41
C PHE A 69 7.28 -12.21 -6.78
N ARG A 70 7.91 -12.67 -5.71
CA ARG A 70 7.39 -13.70 -4.83
C ARG A 70 7.80 -13.39 -3.40
N THR A 71 6.84 -13.49 -2.49
CA THR A 71 7.07 -13.40 -1.04
C THR A 71 6.69 -14.74 -0.43
N PRO A 72 7.63 -15.68 -0.25
CA PRO A 72 7.28 -17.02 0.25
C PRO A 72 6.57 -16.93 1.61
N PRO A 73 5.52 -17.75 1.85
CA PRO A 73 5.09 -18.92 1.08
C PRO A 73 4.13 -18.61 -0.09
N HIS A 74 3.90 -17.34 -0.42
CA HIS A 74 2.94 -16.96 -1.44
C HIS A 74 3.39 -17.33 -2.87
N ARG A 75 2.42 -17.25 -3.78
CA ARG A 75 2.55 -17.59 -5.21
C ARG A 75 3.39 -16.56 -5.95
N LEU A 76 3.97 -16.99 -7.06
CA LEU A 76 4.67 -16.10 -7.98
C LEU A 76 3.67 -15.11 -8.59
N ASN A 77 3.97 -13.81 -8.56
CA ASN A 77 3.16 -12.79 -9.21
C ASN A 77 3.88 -12.27 -10.45
N LEU A 78 3.18 -12.26 -11.59
CA LEU A 78 3.73 -11.82 -12.87
C LEU A 78 2.95 -10.62 -13.41
N THR A 79 3.66 -9.65 -13.98
CA THR A 79 3.05 -8.71 -14.94
C THR A 79 2.84 -9.40 -16.29
N VAL A 80 2.17 -8.73 -17.23
CA VAL A 80 1.83 -9.31 -18.54
C VAL A 80 3.09 -9.75 -19.30
N LEU A 81 3.10 -11.03 -19.72
CA LEU A 81 4.15 -11.64 -20.53
C LEU A 81 3.58 -12.18 -21.84
N THR A 82 4.43 -12.26 -22.87
CA THR A 82 4.20 -13.12 -24.03
C THR A 82 4.44 -14.59 -23.67
N ALA A 83 4.01 -15.52 -24.52
CA ALA A 83 4.27 -16.94 -24.31
C ALA A 83 5.78 -17.28 -24.29
N GLU A 84 6.57 -16.61 -25.12
CA GLU A 84 8.03 -16.78 -25.18
C GLU A 84 8.72 -16.25 -23.91
N GLU A 85 8.32 -15.06 -23.43
CA GLU A 85 8.83 -14.48 -22.20
C GLU A 85 8.48 -15.32 -20.97
N ALA A 86 7.25 -15.88 -20.94
CA ALA A 86 6.80 -16.79 -19.89
C ALA A 86 7.57 -18.12 -19.91
N ASP A 87 7.85 -18.66 -21.10
CA ASP A 87 8.66 -19.88 -21.25
C ASP A 87 10.10 -19.67 -20.79
N ALA A 88 10.72 -18.55 -21.20
CA ALA A 88 12.07 -18.19 -20.77
C ALA A 88 12.16 -18.04 -19.24
N LEU A 89 11.16 -17.40 -18.60
CA LEU A 89 11.11 -17.29 -17.14
C LEU A 89 10.95 -18.67 -16.50
N ALA A 90 10.03 -19.50 -16.99
CA ALA A 90 9.78 -20.83 -16.45
C ALA A 90 11.04 -21.72 -16.54
N ALA A 91 11.72 -21.73 -17.69
CA ALA A 91 12.97 -22.43 -17.89
C ALA A 91 14.05 -21.96 -16.90
N ARG A 92 14.18 -20.64 -16.72
CA ARG A 92 15.16 -20.05 -15.80
C ARG A 92 14.90 -20.44 -14.35
N LEU A 93 13.66 -20.31 -13.88
CA LEU A 93 13.29 -20.66 -12.50
C LEU A 93 13.37 -22.18 -12.25
N ALA A 94 13.05 -23.00 -13.25
CA ALA A 94 13.21 -24.46 -13.17
C ALA A 94 14.68 -24.88 -13.09
N ALA A 95 15.56 -24.27 -13.89
CA ALA A 95 17.00 -24.52 -13.86
C ALA A 95 17.64 -24.14 -12.51
N LEU A 96 17.06 -23.17 -11.80
CA LEU A 96 17.45 -22.80 -10.43
C LEU A 96 16.87 -23.75 -9.35
N GLY A 97 16.12 -24.78 -9.75
CA GLY A 97 15.52 -25.76 -8.83
C GLY A 97 14.39 -25.18 -7.97
N GLN A 98 13.78 -24.06 -8.38
CA GLN A 98 12.73 -23.43 -7.58
C GLN A 98 11.47 -24.30 -7.50
N ARG A 99 10.81 -24.26 -6.34
CA ARG A 99 9.52 -24.89 -6.12
C ARG A 99 8.47 -23.81 -5.90
N LEU A 100 7.52 -23.74 -6.84
CA LEU A 100 6.49 -22.71 -6.84
C LEU A 100 5.14 -23.29 -6.38
N PRO A 101 4.47 -22.68 -5.39
CA PRO A 101 3.13 -23.11 -4.95
C PRO A 101 2.02 -22.72 -5.95
N GLY A 102 2.36 -21.90 -6.95
CA GLY A 102 1.46 -21.46 -8.01
C GLY A 102 1.87 -20.14 -8.61
N VAL A 103 1.09 -19.69 -9.59
CA VAL A 103 1.27 -18.42 -10.29
C VAL A 103 -0.02 -17.58 -10.23
N HIS A 104 0.14 -16.27 -10.08
CA HIS A 104 -0.93 -15.29 -10.16
C HIS A 104 -0.57 -14.21 -11.18
N ALA A 105 -1.34 -14.13 -12.26
CA ALA A 105 -1.17 -13.16 -13.33
C ALA A 105 -2.51 -12.88 -14.03
N ASP A 106 -2.49 -12.09 -15.12
CA ASP A 106 -3.61 -12.12 -16.06
C ASP A 106 -3.78 -13.52 -16.66
N ARG A 107 -4.98 -13.79 -17.19
CA ARG A 107 -5.36 -15.12 -17.68
C ARG A 107 -4.34 -15.72 -18.65
N ASP A 108 -3.90 -14.94 -19.63
CA ASP A 108 -3.12 -15.45 -20.74
C ASP A 108 -1.67 -15.67 -20.30
N THR A 109 -1.11 -14.74 -19.52
CA THR A 109 0.19 -14.91 -18.86
C THR A 109 0.21 -16.11 -17.91
N ALA A 110 -0.82 -16.27 -17.08
CA ALA A 110 -0.89 -17.38 -16.11
C ALA A 110 -1.00 -18.74 -16.82
N ALA A 111 -1.77 -18.82 -17.90
CA ALA A 111 -1.87 -20.03 -18.72
C ALA A 111 -0.55 -20.36 -19.41
N ALA A 112 0.06 -19.37 -20.08
CA ALA A 112 1.34 -19.55 -20.77
C ALA A 112 2.47 -19.98 -19.82
N PHE A 113 2.56 -19.33 -18.65
CA PHE A 113 3.54 -19.70 -17.63
C PHE A 113 3.28 -21.10 -17.06
N ALA A 114 2.02 -21.45 -16.78
CA ALA A 114 1.67 -22.77 -16.26
C ALA A 114 2.01 -23.90 -17.25
N GLU A 115 1.71 -23.71 -18.53
CA GLU A 115 2.07 -24.66 -19.59
C GLU A 115 3.58 -24.81 -19.75
N ALA A 116 4.32 -23.69 -19.72
CA ALA A 116 5.78 -23.72 -19.76
C ALA A 116 6.38 -24.41 -18.53
N TRP A 117 5.88 -24.09 -17.34
CA TRP A 117 6.31 -24.70 -16.08
C TRP A 117 6.10 -26.22 -16.11
N GLN A 118 4.97 -26.68 -16.63
CA GLN A 118 4.70 -28.11 -16.81
C GLN A 118 5.70 -28.76 -17.79
N ARG A 119 6.04 -28.11 -18.91
CA ARG A 119 7.05 -28.63 -19.86
C ARG A 119 8.43 -28.78 -19.21
N HIS A 120 8.86 -27.78 -18.43
CA HIS A 120 10.19 -27.73 -17.84
C HIS A 120 10.35 -28.55 -16.55
N THR A 121 9.26 -28.81 -15.81
CA THR A 121 9.33 -29.46 -14.48
C THR A 121 8.49 -30.72 -14.34
N GLY A 122 7.57 -30.98 -15.28
CA GLY A 122 6.55 -32.03 -15.18
C GLY A 122 5.42 -31.73 -14.19
N ALA A 123 5.46 -30.60 -13.46
CA ALA A 123 4.45 -30.28 -12.47
C ALA A 123 3.11 -29.87 -13.11
N THR A 124 1.99 -30.34 -12.53
CA THR A 124 0.65 -30.06 -13.08
C THR A 124 -0.01 -28.87 -12.41
N ALA A 125 -0.68 -28.04 -13.21
CA ALA A 125 -1.29 -26.81 -12.73
C ALA A 125 -2.83 -26.93 -12.73
N ILE A 126 -3.45 -26.56 -11.61
CA ILE A 126 -4.90 -26.58 -11.36
C ILE A 126 -5.38 -25.16 -11.11
N LEU A 127 -6.42 -24.74 -11.83
CA LEU A 127 -7.07 -23.45 -11.59
C LEU A 127 -7.64 -23.39 -10.16
N ARG A 128 -7.14 -22.46 -9.35
CA ARG A 128 -7.60 -22.23 -7.96
C ARG A 128 -8.57 -21.07 -7.83
N GLU A 129 -8.36 -19.97 -8.54
CA GLU A 129 -9.18 -18.76 -8.38
C GLU A 129 -9.25 -17.96 -9.69
N ARG A 130 -10.34 -17.21 -9.89
CA ARG A 130 -10.44 -16.20 -10.96
C ARG A 130 -10.81 -14.87 -10.35
N ASN A 131 -9.96 -13.88 -10.56
CA ASN A 131 -10.17 -12.51 -10.10
C ASN A 131 -10.57 -11.62 -11.28
N ARG A 132 -11.51 -10.71 -11.07
CA ARG A 132 -11.93 -9.73 -12.07
C ARG A 132 -11.69 -8.32 -11.56
N LEU A 133 -11.15 -7.48 -12.42
CA LEU A 133 -11.03 -6.06 -12.14
C LEU A 133 -12.17 -5.33 -12.85
N TYR A 134 -13.04 -4.71 -12.07
CA TYR A 134 -14.11 -3.88 -12.58
C TYR A 134 -13.75 -2.41 -12.41
N ARG A 135 -14.00 -1.61 -13.45
CA ARG A 135 -13.99 -0.15 -13.32
C ARG A 135 -15.36 0.29 -12.83
N LEU A 136 -15.40 1.00 -11.71
CA LEU A 136 -16.62 1.67 -11.27
C LEU A 136 -16.98 2.75 -12.32
N GLY A 137 -18.18 2.62 -12.89
CA GLY A 137 -18.78 3.66 -13.72
C GLY A 137 -19.46 4.71 -12.84
N THR A 138 -20.72 5.02 -13.12
CA THR A 138 -21.52 5.86 -12.24
C THR A 138 -21.87 5.10 -10.97
N LEU A 139 -21.54 5.69 -9.80
CA LEU A 139 -21.98 5.15 -8.52
C LEU A 139 -23.50 5.32 -8.39
N THR A 140 -24.24 4.22 -8.41
CA THR A 140 -25.68 4.20 -8.17
C THR A 140 -25.94 3.75 -6.75
N VAL A 141 -26.49 4.65 -5.93
CA VAL A 141 -26.88 4.32 -4.55
C VAL A 141 -28.05 3.32 -4.59
N PRO A 142 -27.96 2.17 -3.88
CA PRO A 142 -29.04 1.20 -3.85
C PRO A 142 -30.31 1.81 -3.26
N ARG A 143 -31.47 1.44 -3.84
CA ARG A 143 -32.79 1.81 -3.35
C ARG A 143 -33.63 0.55 -3.04
N PRO A 144 -34.24 0.45 -1.85
CA PRO A 144 -34.14 1.40 -0.74
C PRO A 144 -32.71 1.46 -0.16
N VAL A 145 -32.33 2.61 0.39
CA VAL A 145 -31.06 2.72 1.12
C VAL A 145 -31.19 1.82 2.35
N PRO A 146 -30.23 0.91 2.62
CA PRO A 146 -30.27 0.11 3.83
C PRO A 146 -30.38 1.01 5.07
N PRO A 147 -31.19 0.64 6.08
CA PRO A 147 -31.28 1.43 7.30
C PRO A 147 -29.92 1.49 7.99
N GLY A 148 -29.62 2.64 8.60
CA GLY A 148 -28.35 2.86 9.29
C GLY A 148 -27.45 3.90 8.63
N GLY A 149 -26.19 3.93 9.04
CA GLY A 149 -25.21 4.88 8.53
C GLY A 149 -23.75 4.47 8.79
N PRO A 150 -22.79 5.17 8.16
CA PRO A 150 -21.38 4.88 8.34
C PRO A 150 -20.86 5.38 9.70
N ARG A 151 -20.11 4.55 10.42
CA ARG A 151 -19.31 4.94 11.59
C ARG A 151 -17.89 4.42 11.46
N ILE A 152 -16.89 5.25 11.76
CA ILE A 152 -15.49 4.82 11.80
C ILE A 152 -15.26 3.94 13.05
N ALA A 153 -14.63 2.79 12.86
CA ALA A 153 -14.29 1.88 13.94
C ALA A 153 -13.19 2.49 14.83
N GLY A 154 -13.38 2.39 16.15
CA GLY A 154 -12.44 2.87 17.17
C GLY A 154 -11.88 1.74 18.03
N GLU A 155 -11.17 2.11 19.11
CA GLU A 155 -10.53 1.14 20.01
C GLU A 155 -11.52 0.16 20.66
N ALA A 156 -12.74 0.63 20.96
CA ALA A 156 -13.80 -0.20 21.53
C ALA A 156 -14.23 -1.36 20.60
N ASP A 157 -14.00 -1.23 19.29
CA ASP A 157 -14.43 -2.21 18.28
C ASP A 157 -13.39 -3.30 18.01
N ARG A 158 -12.23 -3.25 18.67
CA ARG A 158 -11.08 -4.11 18.37
C ARG A 158 -11.39 -5.59 18.31
N GLU A 159 -12.08 -6.13 19.32
CA GLU A 159 -12.43 -7.56 19.36
C GLU A 159 -13.45 -7.91 18.26
N HIS A 160 -14.33 -6.97 17.91
CA HIS A 160 -15.27 -7.13 16.81
C HIS A 160 -14.54 -7.20 15.46
N LEU A 161 -13.56 -6.32 15.25
CA LEU A 161 -12.74 -6.27 14.04
C LEU A 161 -11.91 -7.54 13.86
N ILE A 162 -11.29 -8.05 14.93
CA ILE A 162 -10.52 -9.31 14.89
C ILE A 162 -11.41 -10.45 14.40
N ARG A 163 -12.56 -10.62 15.04
CA ARG A 163 -13.53 -11.66 14.69
C ARG A 163 -14.00 -11.55 13.24
N TRP A 164 -14.42 -10.36 12.81
CA TRP A 164 -14.91 -10.15 11.44
C TRP A 164 -13.82 -10.26 10.39
N HIS A 165 -12.56 -9.95 10.73
CA HIS A 165 -11.43 -10.21 9.86
C HIS A 165 -11.20 -11.71 9.69
N ASP A 166 -11.23 -12.49 10.78
CA ASP A 166 -11.09 -13.95 10.70
C ASP A 166 -12.23 -14.59 9.91
N GLU A 167 -13.47 -14.14 10.15
CA GLU A 167 -14.64 -14.59 9.38
C GLU A 167 -14.52 -14.21 7.89
N PHE A 168 -14.02 -13.01 7.57
CA PHE A 168 -13.73 -12.59 6.20
C PHE A 168 -12.65 -13.50 5.57
N VAL A 169 -11.53 -13.72 6.25
CA VAL A 169 -10.42 -14.56 5.78
C VAL A 169 -10.90 -15.99 5.51
N ALA A 170 -11.70 -16.54 6.41
CA ALA A 170 -12.32 -17.85 6.22
C ALA A 170 -13.27 -17.86 5.00
N ALA A 171 -14.09 -16.82 4.82
CA ALA A 171 -15.03 -16.73 3.71
C ALA A 171 -14.35 -16.59 2.34
N VAL A 172 -13.21 -15.90 2.26
CA VAL A 172 -12.47 -15.72 0.99
C VAL A 172 -11.46 -16.84 0.70
N GLY A 173 -11.31 -17.83 1.59
CA GLY A 173 -10.47 -19.01 1.37
C GLY A 173 -8.98 -18.71 1.14
N SER A 174 -8.50 -17.55 1.59
CA SER A 174 -7.12 -17.10 1.39
C SER A 174 -6.27 -17.40 2.63
N GLY A 175 -5.34 -18.34 2.50
CA GLY A 175 -4.39 -18.70 3.56
C GLY A 175 -3.36 -17.60 3.84
N VAL A 176 -3.21 -17.32 5.14
CA VAL A 176 -2.23 -16.43 5.79
C VAL A 176 -2.35 -14.95 5.41
N PHE A 177 -3.33 -14.28 6.03
CA PHE A 177 -3.21 -12.85 6.30
C PHE A 177 -2.47 -12.65 7.63
N ARG A 178 -1.97 -11.43 7.86
CA ARG A 178 -1.41 -10.97 9.14
C ARG A 178 -2.23 -11.48 10.34
N ASP A 179 -1.57 -11.61 11.49
CA ASP A 179 -2.24 -11.75 12.78
C ASP A 179 -3.43 -10.78 12.87
N ALA A 180 -4.63 -11.30 13.11
CA ALA A 180 -5.86 -10.52 13.02
C ALA A 180 -5.90 -9.39 14.06
N ALA A 181 -5.24 -9.59 15.21
CA ALA A 181 -5.06 -8.56 16.23
C ALA A 181 -4.14 -7.43 15.75
N GLU A 182 -2.99 -7.75 15.16
CA GLU A 182 -2.10 -6.75 14.56
C GLU A 182 -2.77 -6.01 13.41
N TRP A 183 -3.55 -6.72 12.60
CA TRP A 183 -4.36 -6.12 11.56
C TRP A 183 -5.38 -5.12 12.15
N ALA A 184 -6.14 -5.52 13.16
CA ALA A 184 -7.17 -4.67 13.78
C ALA A 184 -6.55 -3.43 14.44
N ASP A 185 -5.45 -3.59 15.19
CA ASP A 185 -4.75 -2.47 15.82
C ASP A 185 -4.30 -1.44 14.79
N ALA A 186 -3.62 -1.89 13.72
CA ALA A 186 -3.12 -1.02 12.67
C ALA A 186 -4.26 -0.31 11.93
N ARG A 187 -5.44 -0.93 11.85
CA ARG A 187 -6.62 -0.36 11.19
C ARG A 187 -7.36 0.65 12.04
N ILE A 188 -7.46 0.41 13.35
CA ILE A 188 -8.00 1.37 14.30
C ILE A 188 -7.10 2.61 14.36
N GLU A 189 -5.79 2.41 14.51
CA GLU A 189 -4.82 3.51 14.52
C GLU A 189 -4.94 4.36 13.25
N GLN A 190 -5.18 3.72 12.10
CA GLN A 190 -5.31 4.38 10.81
C GLN A 190 -6.69 4.98 10.50
N GLY A 191 -7.70 4.80 11.37
CA GLY A 191 -9.10 5.11 11.04
C GLY A 191 -9.59 4.41 9.76
N GLY A 192 -8.99 3.26 9.44
CA GLY A 192 -9.07 2.61 8.12
C GLY A 192 -10.22 1.62 7.98
N ILE A 193 -11.19 1.61 8.92
CA ILE A 193 -12.38 0.75 8.86
C ILE A 193 -13.62 1.59 9.15
N THR A 194 -14.62 1.45 8.28
CA THR A 194 -15.95 2.01 8.45
C THR A 194 -16.95 0.86 8.63
N PHE A 195 -17.69 0.89 9.73
CA PHE A 195 -18.88 0.07 9.90
C PHE A 195 -20.08 0.72 9.24
N TRP A 196 -20.99 -0.11 8.74
CA TRP A 196 -22.38 0.26 8.54
C TRP A 196 -23.15 -0.13 9.79
N GLU A 197 -23.62 0.84 10.55
CA GLU A 197 -24.37 0.61 11.78
C GLU A 197 -25.85 0.78 11.57
N THR A 198 -26.63 -0.20 12.03
CA THR A 198 -28.10 -0.11 12.05
C THR A 198 -28.58 0.94 13.07
N PRO A 199 -29.84 1.39 12.98
CA PRO A 199 -30.36 2.44 13.86
C PRO A 199 -30.30 2.14 15.38
N ASP A 200 -30.18 0.86 15.76
CA ASP A 200 -29.99 0.38 17.14
C ASP A 200 -28.52 0.41 17.59
N GLY A 201 -27.58 0.84 16.74
CA GLY A 201 -26.15 0.90 17.02
C GLY A 201 -25.37 -0.39 16.74
N THR A 202 -26.00 -1.40 16.12
CA THR A 202 -25.34 -2.67 15.82
C THR A 202 -24.55 -2.60 14.51
N PRO A 203 -23.26 -2.99 14.47
CA PRO A 203 -22.53 -3.14 13.21
C PRO A 203 -23.12 -4.25 12.33
N ALA A 204 -23.54 -3.91 11.10
CA ALA A 204 -24.11 -4.85 10.13
C ALA A 204 -23.17 -5.19 8.98
N ALA A 205 -22.22 -4.32 8.65
CA ALA A 205 -21.18 -4.56 7.65
C ALA A 205 -19.93 -3.73 7.95
N MET A 206 -18.78 -4.13 7.40
CA MET A 206 -17.55 -3.33 7.43
C MET A 206 -16.95 -3.16 6.04
N ALA A 207 -16.32 -2.00 5.82
CA ALA A 207 -15.45 -1.75 4.68
C ALA A 207 -14.16 -1.09 5.16
N GLY A 208 -13.02 -1.67 4.77
CA GLY A 208 -11.70 -1.13 5.07
C GLY A 208 -11.09 -0.37 3.92
N THR A 209 -10.25 0.61 4.24
CA THR A 209 -9.43 1.37 3.28
C THR A 209 -7.95 1.17 3.62
N THR A 210 -7.11 0.97 2.61
CA THR A 210 -5.65 0.96 2.79
C THR A 210 -5.08 2.37 2.78
N PRO A 211 -3.90 2.59 3.38
CA PRO A 211 -3.10 3.78 3.06
C PRO A 211 -2.90 3.92 1.55
N GLN A 212 -2.68 5.16 1.10
CA GLN A 212 -2.46 5.43 -0.30
C GLN A 212 -1.07 4.92 -0.73
N VAL A 213 -1.02 4.09 -1.76
CA VAL A 213 0.23 3.61 -2.37
C VAL A 213 0.18 3.89 -3.86
N ALA A 214 1.20 4.59 -4.38
CA ALA A 214 1.30 4.96 -5.80
C ALA A 214 0.02 5.60 -6.36
N GLY A 215 -0.58 6.52 -5.59
CA GLY A 215 -1.81 7.22 -5.94
C GLY A 215 -3.10 6.42 -5.69
N GLN A 216 -3.03 5.21 -5.13
CA GLN A 216 -4.18 4.30 -5.00
C GLN A 216 -4.57 4.01 -3.56
N ILE A 217 -5.87 3.98 -3.31
CA ILE A 217 -6.46 3.46 -2.07
C ILE A 217 -7.23 2.20 -2.44
N ARG A 218 -6.98 1.10 -1.72
CA ARG A 218 -7.71 -0.15 -1.89
C ARG A 218 -8.81 -0.25 -0.85
N VAL A 219 -9.98 -0.72 -1.28
CA VAL A 219 -11.08 -1.07 -0.37
C VAL A 219 -10.93 -2.56 -0.01
N ALA A 220 -10.44 -2.83 1.19
CA ALA A 220 -10.31 -4.18 1.74
C ALA A 220 -10.00 -4.16 3.26
N PRO A 221 -10.56 -5.10 4.04
CA PRO A 221 -11.58 -6.08 3.67
C PRO A 221 -12.97 -5.43 3.56
N VAL A 222 -13.89 -6.08 2.84
CA VAL A 222 -15.32 -5.75 2.87
C VAL A 222 -16.04 -7.00 3.33
N TYR A 223 -16.80 -6.89 4.41
CA TYR A 223 -17.42 -8.05 5.03
C TYR A 223 -18.82 -7.71 5.56
N THR A 224 -19.75 -8.63 5.33
CA THR A 224 -21.10 -8.61 5.88
C THR A 224 -21.37 -10.00 6.44
N PRO A 225 -21.63 -10.15 7.75
CA PRO A 225 -21.91 -11.44 8.34
C PRO A 225 -23.12 -12.12 7.70
N PRO A 226 -23.16 -13.46 7.62
CA PRO A 226 -24.28 -14.20 7.04
C PRO A 226 -25.64 -13.89 7.68
N THR A 227 -25.65 -13.63 9.00
CA THR A 227 -26.84 -13.25 9.77
C THR A 227 -27.46 -11.95 9.29
N CYS A 228 -26.65 -11.00 8.82
CA CYS A 228 -27.09 -9.72 8.26
C CYS A 228 -27.37 -9.80 6.75
N ALA A 229 -26.68 -10.69 6.04
CA ALA A 229 -26.84 -10.89 4.59
C ALA A 229 -28.22 -11.49 4.20
N ALA A 230 -28.83 -12.27 5.09
CA ALA A 230 -30.16 -12.85 4.89
C ALA A 230 -31.30 -11.81 4.87
N GLU A 231 -31.13 -10.67 5.53
CA GLU A 231 -32.11 -9.57 5.48
C GLU A 231 -31.97 -8.73 4.21
N ALA A 232 -30.75 -8.56 3.69
CA ALA A 232 -30.48 -7.79 2.46
C ALA A 232 -30.94 -8.49 1.17
N THR A 233 -31.01 -9.83 1.15
CA THR A 233 -31.36 -10.62 -0.04
C THR A 233 -32.87 -10.73 -0.31
N ARG A 234 -33.73 -10.12 0.52
CA ARG A 234 -35.17 -9.99 0.24
C ARG A 234 -35.52 -8.90 -0.80
N ALA A 235 -34.55 -8.14 -1.30
CA ALA A 235 -34.76 -7.22 -2.40
C ALA A 235 -34.65 -7.94 -3.77
N PRO A 236 -35.62 -7.77 -4.70
CA PRO A 236 -35.57 -8.43 -6.01
C PRO A 236 -34.34 -7.98 -6.82
N PRO A 237 -33.75 -8.86 -7.64
CA PRO A 237 -32.58 -8.53 -8.44
C PRO A 237 -32.89 -7.38 -9.41
N GLN A 238 -32.11 -6.31 -9.34
CA GLN A 238 -32.16 -5.22 -10.31
C GLN A 238 -31.71 -5.73 -11.69
N PRO A 239 -32.41 -5.39 -12.79
CA PRO A 239 -32.02 -5.79 -14.13
C PRO A 239 -30.67 -5.16 -14.49
N ARG A 240 -29.71 -6.01 -14.89
CA ARG A 240 -28.38 -5.57 -15.34
C ARG A 240 -28.53 -4.78 -16.64
N SER A 241 -28.18 -3.49 -16.64
CA SER A 241 -28.00 -2.76 -17.90
C SER A 241 -26.73 -3.27 -18.59
N ALA A 242 -26.86 -3.64 -19.86
CA ALA A 242 -25.73 -4.02 -20.69
C ALA A 242 -24.84 -2.81 -20.93
N VAL A 243 -23.60 -2.86 -20.43
CA VAL A 243 -22.56 -1.90 -20.78
C VAL A 243 -22.04 -2.27 -22.18
N PRO A 244 -22.04 -1.36 -23.17
CA PRO A 244 -21.51 -1.67 -24.49
C PRO A 244 -19.99 -1.94 -24.40
N PRO A 245 -19.45 -2.86 -25.23
CA PRO A 245 -18.02 -3.14 -25.25
C PRO A 245 -17.22 -1.91 -25.68
N TRP A 246 -15.98 -1.83 -25.19
CA TRP A 246 -15.01 -0.80 -25.51
C TRP A 246 -14.84 -0.66 -27.03
N PRO A 247 -14.73 0.57 -27.59
CA PRO A 247 -14.26 0.74 -28.95
C PRO A 247 -12.81 0.25 -29.03
N PRO A 248 -12.42 -0.50 -30.08
CA PRO A 248 -11.05 -0.97 -30.23
C PRO A 248 -10.11 0.23 -30.38
N GLU A 249 -9.06 0.27 -29.55
CA GLU A 249 -7.92 1.16 -29.76
C GLU A 249 -7.35 0.88 -31.16
N ARG A 250 -7.18 1.95 -31.93
CA ARG A 250 -6.63 1.88 -33.28
C ARG A 250 -5.21 1.32 -33.18
N ARG A 251 -5.06 0.04 -33.53
CA ARG A 251 -3.76 -0.53 -33.91
C ARG A 251 -3.19 0.33 -35.03
N ARG A 252 -2.08 1.03 -34.77
CA ARG A 252 -1.23 1.54 -35.85
C ARG A 252 -0.63 0.32 -36.53
N CYS A 253 -1.23 -0.12 -37.63
CA CYS A 253 -0.57 -0.99 -38.59
C CYS A 253 0.57 -0.20 -39.23
N SER A 254 1.80 -0.55 -38.87
CA SER A 254 2.99 -0.27 -39.66
C SER A 254 2.98 -1.20 -40.87
N SER A 255 2.61 -0.69 -42.04
CA SER A 255 2.97 -1.32 -43.31
C SER A 255 3.20 -0.25 -44.36
N SER A 256 4.47 -0.06 -44.67
CA SER A 256 4.98 0.63 -45.84
C SER A 256 4.63 -0.14 -47.12
N ARG A 257 3.98 0.52 -48.09
CA ARG A 257 4.36 0.51 -49.53
C ARG A 257 3.36 1.27 -50.42
N THR A 258 3.88 2.34 -51.01
CA THR A 258 3.78 2.80 -52.42
C THR A 258 2.42 3.13 -53.08
N CYS A 259 2.30 4.43 -53.39
CA CYS A 259 1.99 5.03 -54.71
C CYS A 259 0.65 4.74 -55.44
N ARG A 260 -0.22 5.76 -55.57
CA ARG A 260 -0.39 6.59 -56.80
C ARG A 260 -1.59 7.57 -56.71
N THR A 261 -1.28 8.85 -56.93
CA THR A 261 -1.99 9.95 -57.64
C THR A 261 -3.49 9.90 -57.99
N ARG A 262 -4.25 10.88 -57.44
CA ARG A 262 -5.21 11.87 -58.05
C ARG A 262 -6.52 11.41 -58.78
N PRO A 263 -7.54 12.30 -59.01
CA PRO A 263 -7.99 13.53 -58.30
C PRO A 263 -9.53 13.76 -58.19
N ALA A 264 -9.89 14.77 -57.36
CA ALA A 264 -10.94 15.82 -57.47
C ALA A 264 -12.42 15.58 -57.89
N THR A 265 -13.34 16.05 -57.03
CA THR A 265 -14.58 16.84 -57.33
C THR A 265 -15.10 17.41 -55.98
N ALA A 266 -15.06 18.72 -55.72
CA ALA A 266 -15.99 19.81 -56.11
C ALA A 266 -17.22 19.95 -55.18
N CYS A 267 -17.29 21.09 -54.46
CA CYS A 267 -18.46 21.90 -54.05
C CYS A 267 -17.96 23.01 -53.09
N THR A 268 -17.73 24.26 -53.54
CA THR A 268 -18.61 25.45 -53.40
C THR A 268 -19.18 25.62 -51.98
N SER A 269 -19.10 26.75 -51.27
CA SER A 269 -18.85 28.17 -51.55
C SER A 269 -18.91 28.91 -50.20
N GLY A 270 -18.22 30.04 -50.03
CA GLY A 270 -18.46 30.92 -48.86
C GLY A 270 -17.32 31.89 -48.56
N SER A 271 -17.36 33.04 -49.21
CA SER A 271 -16.48 34.21 -49.10
C SER A 271 -16.43 34.86 -47.71
N ALA A 272 -15.27 35.41 -47.33
CA ALA A 272 -15.08 36.83 -46.96
C ALA A 272 -13.64 37.08 -46.43
N THR A 273 -12.77 37.64 -47.28
CA THR A 273 -12.13 38.97 -47.14
C THR A 273 -11.10 39.16 -46.03
N GLY A 274 -9.83 39.34 -46.42
CA GLY A 274 -8.77 39.89 -45.58
C GLY A 274 -7.42 39.87 -46.31
N ARG A 275 -7.01 41.03 -46.84
CA ARG A 275 -6.00 41.24 -47.89
C ARG A 275 -4.60 41.51 -47.28
N TRP A 276 -3.57 40.79 -47.76
CA TRP A 276 -2.15 41.17 -48.06
C TRP A 276 -1.33 41.98 -47.02
N ARG A 277 -0.04 41.68 -46.70
CA ARG A 277 1.17 41.74 -47.53
C ARG A 277 2.39 41.23 -46.71
N THR A 278 3.22 40.31 -47.22
CA THR A 278 4.66 40.46 -47.66
C THR A 278 5.66 40.88 -46.56
N SER A 279 6.84 40.28 -46.32
CA SER A 279 7.80 39.57 -47.21
C SER A 279 8.94 38.89 -46.41
N ARG A 280 9.55 37.86 -47.04
CA ARG A 280 10.99 37.43 -47.06
C ARG A 280 11.64 36.92 -45.76
N CYS A 281 12.06 35.65 -45.70
CA CYS A 281 13.34 35.05 -46.20
C CYS A 281 14.56 35.68 -45.51
N THR A 282 15.42 34.96 -44.77
CA THR A 282 16.29 33.84 -45.21
C THR A 282 17.02 33.18 -44.01
N THR A 283 17.29 31.86 -44.11
CA THR A 283 18.47 31.08 -43.62
C THR A 283 18.80 31.08 -42.10
N SER A 284 19.22 30.01 -41.40
CA SER A 284 19.92 28.78 -41.77
C SER A 284 19.89 27.77 -40.60
N ARG A 285 19.90 26.49 -40.95
CA ARG A 285 20.48 25.32 -40.25
C ARG A 285 19.99 24.96 -38.83
N ASP A 286 19.20 23.90 -38.86
CA ASP A 286 18.74 23.06 -37.75
C ASP A 286 19.86 22.49 -36.87
N ARG A 287 19.62 22.60 -35.55
CA ARG A 287 20.28 21.90 -34.44
C ARG A 287 19.18 21.14 -33.65
N PRO A 288 19.56 20.12 -32.86
CA PRO A 288 18.67 19.05 -32.42
C PRO A 288 17.70 19.47 -31.32
N TYR A 289 16.54 18.80 -31.31
CA TYR A 289 15.45 18.92 -30.33
C TYR A 289 15.90 18.65 -28.89
N PRO A 290 15.62 19.56 -27.94
CA PRO A 290 15.28 19.22 -26.57
C PRO A 290 13.74 19.20 -26.45
N LEU A 291 13.18 18.11 -25.93
CA LEU A 291 11.76 18.09 -25.53
C LEU A 291 11.63 18.76 -24.17
N ASP A 292 11.03 19.94 -24.22
CA ASP A 292 10.60 20.79 -23.13
C ASP A 292 9.42 20.13 -22.37
N LEU A 293 9.61 19.92 -21.06
CA LEU A 293 8.63 19.40 -20.12
C LEU A 293 7.97 20.56 -19.35
N ALA A 294 7.41 21.54 -20.06
CA ALA A 294 6.71 22.65 -19.43
C ALA A 294 5.39 22.98 -20.14
N THR A 295 4.31 22.25 -19.81
CA THR A 295 2.99 22.81 -19.44
C THR A 295 1.96 21.70 -19.23
N VAL A 296 1.89 21.17 -17.99
CA VAL A 296 0.63 20.64 -17.47
C VAL A 296 0.04 21.73 -16.58
N THR A 297 -1.00 22.38 -17.06
CA THR A 297 -1.72 23.41 -16.33
C THR A 297 -2.39 22.81 -15.09
N ARG A 298 -2.05 23.34 -13.90
CA ARG A 298 -2.58 22.97 -12.58
C ARG A 298 -4.10 23.17 -12.51
N PRO A 299 -4.93 22.18 -12.10
CA PRO A 299 -6.29 22.48 -11.66
C PRO A 299 -6.23 23.02 -10.22
N SER A 300 -6.25 24.34 -10.06
CA SER A 300 -6.40 25.00 -8.74
C SER A 300 -7.88 25.01 -8.35
N LEU A 301 -8.22 24.59 -7.12
CA LEU A 301 -9.60 24.27 -6.71
C LEU A 301 -10.24 25.19 -5.65
N CYS A 302 -9.55 26.24 -5.21
CA CYS A 302 -10.13 27.33 -4.38
C CYS A 302 -10.06 28.67 -5.14
N ARG A 303 -10.76 29.76 -4.78
CA ARG A 303 -10.65 31.07 -5.48
C ARG A 303 -9.84 32.06 -4.65
N GLY A 304 -8.84 32.72 -5.27
CA GLY A 304 -8.02 33.81 -4.69
C GLY A 304 -6.57 33.41 -4.36
N GLY A 305 -5.60 34.29 -4.65
CA GLY A 305 -4.17 34.16 -4.29
C GLY A 305 -3.28 33.39 -5.29
N GLY A 306 -1.99 33.75 -5.38
CA GLY A 306 -0.98 33.02 -6.19
C GLY A 306 -0.78 31.58 -5.72
N PRO A 307 -0.28 30.66 -6.58
CA PRO A 307 -0.37 29.21 -6.36
C PRO A 307 0.24 28.73 -5.03
N MET A 308 1.38 29.29 -4.62
CA MET A 308 2.10 28.92 -3.39
C MET A 308 1.39 29.38 -2.10
N LEU A 309 0.90 30.62 -2.07
CA LEU A 309 0.26 31.20 -0.87
C LEU A 309 -1.10 30.55 -0.57
N LYS A 310 -1.74 30.04 -1.63
CA LYS A 310 -3.06 29.44 -1.60
C LYS A 310 -3.05 28.01 -1.08
N ASP A 311 -2.02 27.23 -1.42
CA ASP A 311 -1.86 25.87 -0.92
C ASP A 311 -1.66 25.87 0.61
N LEU A 312 -0.93 26.88 1.15
CA LEU A 312 -0.79 27.09 2.60
C LEU A 312 -2.10 27.47 3.30
N GLN A 313 -2.91 28.34 2.71
CA GLN A 313 -4.24 28.68 3.26
C GLN A 313 -5.18 27.46 3.28
N CYS A 314 -5.09 26.59 2.27
CA CYS A 314 -5.91 25.39 2.18
C CYS A 314 -5.56 24.34 3.26
N LEU A 315 -4.37 24.39 3.87
CA LEU A 315 -4.02 23.55 5.03
C LEU A 315 -4.85 23.89 6.26
N GLU A 316 -5.43 25.09 6.34
CA GLU A 316 -6.26 25.53 7.47
C GLU A 316 -7.76 25.49 7.17
N ASP A 317 -8.14 24.97 5.99
CA ASP A 317 -9.54 24.90 5.58
C ASP A 317 -10.37 24.06 6.56
N SER A 318 -11.61 24.48 6.84
CA SER A 318 -12.55 23.72 7.68
C SER A 318 -12.80 22.29 7.18
N ASN A 319 -12.72 22.05 5.88
CA ASN A 319 -12.96 20.76 5.24
C ASN A 319 -11.68 19.92 5.20
N SER A 320 -11.70 18.76 5.85
CA SER A 320 -10.58 17.82 5.91
C SER A 320 -10.12 17.31 4.53
N SER A 321 -11.03 17.20 3.55
CA SER A 321 -10.68 16.81 2.17
C SER A 321 -9.94 17.92 1.42
N VAL A 322 -10.14 19.19 1.78
CA VAL A 322 -9.35 20.32 1.24
C VAL A 322 -7.96 20.30 1.87
N ARG A 323 -7.87 20.17 3.20
CA ARG A 323 -6.58 20.06 3.90
C ARG A 323 -5.75 18.87 3.42
N LEU A 324 -6.37 17.69 3.26
CA LEU A 324 -5.70 16.48 2.75
C LEU A 324 -5.09 16.70 1.37
N ARG A 325 -5.84 17.33 0.45
CA ARG A 325 -5.36 17.64 -0.90
C ARG A 325 -4.27 18.70 -0.89
N ALA A 326 -4.36 19.69 0.00
CA ALA A 326 -3.32 20.70 0.19
C ALA A 326 -2.01 20.07 0.68
N ALA A 327 -2.08 19.20 1.70
CA ALA A 327 -0.92 18.46 2.20
C ALA A 327 -0.32 17.56 1.10
N LEU A 328 -1.16 16.87 0.31
CA LEU A 328 -0.71 16.08 -0.83
C LEU A 328 0.00 16.93 -1.89
N ALA A 329 -0.55 18.10 -2.23
CA ALA A 329 0.04 19.01 -3.21
C ALA A 329 1.40 19.52 -2.73
N VAL A 330 1.48 19.97 -1.47
CA VAL A 330 2.71 20.44 -0.82
C VAL A 330 3.78 19.34 -0.77
N GLY A 331 3.42 18.09 -0.45
CA GLY A 331 4.39 16.99 -0.45
C GLY A 331 4.80 16.53 -1.86
N THR A 332 3.94 16.71 -2.86
CA THR A 332 4.25 16.36 -4.25
C THR A 332 5.29 17.33 -4.85
N ASP A 333 5.22 18.60 -4.47
CA ASP A 333 6.15 19.66 -4.89
C ASP A 333 6.76 20.35 -3.65
N PRO A 334 7.72 19.69 -2.98
CA PRO A 334 8.23 20.14 -1.68
C PRO A 334 9.04 21.43 -1.81
N ASP A 335 8.64 22.43 -1.04
CA ASP A 335 9.36 23.70 -0.88
C ASP A 335 9.72 23.86 0.60
N PRO A 336 11.01 24.04 0.97
CA PRO A 336 11.45 24.20 2.36
C PRO A 336 10.68 25.26 3.16
N ARG A 337 10.12 26.28 2.50
CA ARG A 337 9.29 27.32 3.13
C ARG A 337 7.98 26.79 3.71
N PHE A 338 7.56 25.58 3.32
CA PHE A 338 6.33 24.94 3.80
C PHE A 338 6.54 24.12 5.08
N ILE A 339 7.77 23.80 5.46
CA ILE A 339 8.08 22.94 6.62
C ILE A 339 7.42 23.47 7.89
N GLY A 340 7.62 24.76 8.21
CA GLY A 340 7.03 25.37 9.39
C GLY A 340 5.50 25.26 9.40
N LYS A 341 4.83 25.48 8.26
CA LYS A 341 3.37 25.41 8.19
C LYS A 341 2.82 23.99 8.31
N LEU A 342 3.53 23.02 7.73
CA LEU A 342 3.20 21.61 7.88
C LEU A 342 3.30 21.19 9.35
N ILE A 343 4.36 21.63 10.05
CA ILE A 343 4.57 21.35 11.48
C ILE A 343 3.48 22.01 12.34
N GLU A 344 3.20 23.30 12.12
CA GLU A 344 2.10 24.01 12.79
C GLU A 344 0.78 23.25 12.62
N ARG A 345 0.52 22.72 11.42
CA ARG A 345 -0.71 21.97 11.16
C ARG A 345 -0.72 20.59 11.83
N CYS A 346 0.40 19.86 11.82
CA CYS A 346 0.55 18.60 12.57
C CYS A 346 0.17 18.76 14.04
N ALA A 347 0.52 19.89 14.65
CA ALA A 347 0.26 20.17 16.07
C ALA A 347 -1.23 20.26 16.44
N VAL A 348 -2.13 20.53 15.47
CA VAL A 348 -3.55 20.83 15.76
C VAL A 348 -4.54 20.08 14.86
N GLU A 349 -4.09 19.35 13.85
CA GLU A 349 -4.95 18.63 12.90
C GLU A 349 -5.78 17.52 13.58
N PRO A 350 -7.13 17.61 13.59
CA PRO A 350 -7.97 16.58 14.22
C PRO A 350 -8.11 15.31 13.37
N GLU A 351 -7.97 15.39 12.05
CA GLU A 351 -8.23 14.26 11.16
C GLU A 351 -6.99 13.41 10.94
N PHE A 352 -7.07 12.14 11.31
CA PHE A 352 -5.97 11.18 11.21
C PHE A 352 -5.36 11.13 9.80
N PHE A 353 -6.17 11.00 8.76
CA PHE A 353 -5.67 10.91 7.37
C PHE A 353 -4.92 12.16 6.93
N VAL A 354 -5.31 13.33 7.45
CA VAL A 354 -4.61 14.59 7.17
C VAL A 354 -3.28 14.62 7.92
N ARG A 355 -3.23 14.17 9.20
CA ARG A 355 -1.96 14.03 9.95
C ARG A 355 -0.97 13.11 9.23
N ASP A 356 -1.41 11.94 8.80
CA ASP A 356 -0.57 11.00 8.04
C ASP A 356 -0.04 11.62 6.74
N MET A 357 -0.88 12.39 6.03
CA MET A 357 -0.47 13.09 4.81
C MET A 357 0.50 14.23 5.09
N LEU A 358 0.35 14.94 6.22
CA LEU A 358 1.29 15.98 6.64
C LEU A 358 2.65 15.38 7.01
N THR A 359 2.67 14.26 7.74
CA THR A 359 3.90 13.49 7.97
C THR A 359 4.52 13.04 6.67
N TRP A 360 3.75 12.47 5.74
CA TRP A 360 4.25 12.10 4.42
C TRP A 360 4.87 13.31 3.72
N ALA A 361 4.18 14.45 3.67
CA ALA A 361 4.69 15.68 3.06
C ALA A 361 5.99 16.17 3.70
N LEU A 362 6.11 16.10 5.03
CA LEU A 362 7.35 16.44 5.74
C LEU A 362 8.51 15.50 5.34
N THR A 363 8.26 14.20 5.18
CA THR A 363 9.30 13.24 4.73
C THR A 363 9.75 13.44 3.27
N ARG A 364 9.08 14.32 2.51
CA ARG A 364 9.50 14.72 1.16
C ARG A 364 10.57 15.82 1.15
N HIS A 365 10.78 16.48 2.29
CA HIS A 365 11.77 17.53 2.45
C HIS A 365 13.12 16.95 2.95
N PRO A 366 14.26 17.61 2.69
CA PRO A 366 15.55 17.17 3.22
C PRO A 366 15.55 17.04 4.75
N ALA A 367 16.17 15.98 5.27
CA ALA A 367 16.28 15.76 6.71
C ALA A 367 17.02 16.90 7.41
N SER A 368 18.08 17.43 6.79
CA SER A 368 18.90 18.54 7.31
C SER A 368 18.11 19.83 7.61
N THR A 369 16.98 20.05 6.94
CA THR A 369 16.11 21.21 7.19
C THR A 369 14.89 20.86 8.04
N THR A 370 14.44 19.61 8.01
CA THR A 370 13.18 19.19 8.66
C THR A 370 13.40 18.72 10.09
N VAL A 371 14.48 17.98 10.33
CA VAL A 371 14.80 17.42 11.66
C VAL A 371 14.97 18.52 12.71
N PRO A 372 15.74 19.60 12.50
CA PRO A 372 15.90 20.65 13.52
C PRO A 372 14.58 21.27 13.99
N GLU A 373 13.63 21.50 13.06
CA GLU A 373 12.31 22.04 13.38
C GLU A 373 11.47 21.03 14.19
N LEU A 374 11.47 19.75 13.79
CA LEU A 374 10.78 18.69 14.54
C LEU A 374 11.36 18.48 15.95
N LEU A 375 12.67 18.67 16.14
CA LEU A 375 13.30 18.62 17.46
C LEU A 375 12.79 19.75 18.38
N GLY A 376 12.48 20.92 17.82
CA GLY A 376 11.83 22.01 18.57
C GLY A 376 10.47 21.61 19.13
N GLU A 377 9.66 20.92 18.33
CA GLU A 377 8.31 20.48 18.71
C GLU A 377 8.27 19.41 19.81
N LEU A 378 9.36 18.68 20.04
CA LEU A 378 9.43 17.71 21.13
C LEU A 378 9.28 18.36 22.51
N ARG A 379 9.49 19.68 22.62
CA ARG A 379 9.31 20.46 23.85
C ARG A 379 7.96 21.19 23.92
N SER A 380 7.09 20.99 22.94
CA SER A 380 5.77 21.62 22.89
C SER A 380 4.90 21.18 24.06
N GLU A 381 4.12 22.11 24.63
CA GLU A 381 3.11 21.79 25.65
C GLU A 381 1.98 20.91 25.07
N ARG A 382 1.78 20.96 23.74
CA ARG A 382 0.74 20.18 23.05
C ARG A 382 1.20 18.74 22.82
N ALA A 383 0.49 17.79 23.44
CA ALA A 383 0.75 16.36 23.28
C ALA A 383 0.70 15.89 21.82
N GLN A 384 -0.23 16.43 21.02
CA GLN A 384 -0.32 16.10 19.60
C GLN A 384 0.93 16.55 18.83
N ALA A 385 1.48 17.72 19.14
CA ALA A 385 2.70 18.21 18.50
C ALA A 385 3.88 17.28 18.81
N ARG A 386 4.09 16.95 20.09
CA ARG A 386 5.15 16.01 20.52
C ARG A 386 5.02 14.65 19.83
N SER A 387 3.82 14.06 19.85
CA SER A 387 3.57 12.73 19.25
C SER A 387 3.75 12.74 17.73
N GLN A 388 3.26 13.75 17.02
CA GLN A 388 3.44 13.87 15.56
C GLN A 388 4.89 14.14 15.16
N ALA A 389 5.63 14.92 15.95
CA ALA A 389 7.06 15.11 15.74
C ALA A 389 7.83 13.80 15.89
N LEU A 390 7.60 13.05 16.98
CA LEU A 390 8.18 11.72 17.19
C LEU A 390 7.81 10.74 16.07
N HIS A 391 6.54 10.72 15.67
CA HIS A 391 6.08 9.89 14.56
C HIS A 391 6.84 10.22 13.27
N THR A 392 6.97 11.50 12.93
CA THR A 392 7.67 11.95 11.72
C THR A 392 9.16 11.65 11.79
N LEU A 393 9.82 11.88 12.93
CA LEU A 393 11.23 11.53 13.15
C LEU A 393 11.48 10.02 12.95
N SER A 394 10.57 9.17 13.41
CA SER A 394 10.66 7.71 13.18
C SER A 394 10.57 7.32 11.70
N LYS A 395 9.90 8.13 10.85
CA LYS A 395 9.81 7.91 9.40
C LYS A 395 11.01 8.45 8.64
N ILE A 396 11.62 9.54 9.13
CA ILE A 396 12.84 10.09 8.56
C ILE A 396 14.03 9.16 8.87
N GLY A 397 14.10 8.63 10.09
CA GLY A 397 15.17 7.70 10.49
C GLY A 397 16.54 8.35 10.71
N ASP A 398 16.60 9.68 10.84
CA ASP A 398 17.84 10.41 11.09
C ASP A 398 18.28 10.25 12.55
N ARG A 399 19.39 9.55 12.76
CA ARG A 399 19.94 9.23 14.09
C ARG A 399 20.41 10.45 14.86
N GLN A 400 20.60 11.60 14.21
CA GLN A 400 20.86 12.87 14.90
C GLN A 400 19.73 13.27 15.87
N ALA A 401 18.53 12.73 15.68
CA ALA A 401 17.41 12.98 16.58
C ALA A 401 17.50 12.21 17.91
N TRP A 402 18.35 11.19 18.03
CA TRP A 402 18.43 10.32 19.21
C TRP A 402 18.63 11.07 20.53
N PRO A 403 19.57 12.03 20.66
CA PRO A 403 19.78 12.75 21.93
C PRO A 403 18.55 13.53 22.42
N ALA A 404 17.59 13.81 21.53
CA ALA A 404 16.35 14.51 21.89
C ALA A 404 15.23 13.56 22.37
N ILE A 405 15.35 12.25 22.15
CA ILE A 405 14.40 11.24 22.65
C ILE A 405 14.72 10.92 24.11
N THR A 406 14.40 11.89 24.97
CA THR A 406 14.72 11.81 26.40
C THR A 406 13.85 10.81 27.14
N ARG A 407 14.31 10.41 28.35
CA ARG A 407 13.49 9.63 29.29
C ARG A 407 12.13 10.26 29.55
N ALA A 408 12.03 11.59 29.61
CA ALA A 408 10.77 12.30 29.82
C ALA A 408 9.75 12.02 28.71
N LEU A 409 10.18 11.87 27.45
CA LEU A 409 9.30 11.48 26.33
C LEU A 409 8.95 9.99 26.37
N LEU A 410 9.92 9.14 26.71
CA LEU A 410 9.71 7.69 26.87
C LEU A 410 8.74 7.35 28.02
N THR A 411 8.60 8.25 28.99
CA THR A 411 7.70 8.12 30.14
C THR A 411 6.67 9.24 30.20
N ASP A 412 6.39 9.93 29.09
CA ASP A 412 5.47 11.09 29.02
C ASP A 412 4.11 10.71 29.63
N THR A 413 3.38 11.62 30.27
CA THR A 413 2.08 11.29 30.88
C THR A 413 1.02 10.93 29.84
N GLU A 414 1.16 11.44 28.62
CA GLU A 414 0.25 11.18 27.51
C GLU A 414 0.64 9.89 26.77
N ASP A 415 -0.26 8.91 26.76
CA ASP A 415 0.02 7.57 26.21
C ASP A 415 0.38 7.59 24.71
N GLU A 416 -0.23 8.46 23.90
CA GLU A 416 0.12 8.58 22.47
C GLU A 416 1.54 9.14 22.27
N VAL A 417 1.99 10.05 23.15
CA VAL A 417 3.36 10.59 23.11
C VAL A 417 4.34 9.50 23.49
N ALA A 418 4.10 8.79 24.60
CA ALA A 418 4.95 7.68 25.02
C ALA A 418 5.03 6.58 23.93
N ARG A 419 3.89 6.18 23.35
CA ARG A 419 3.85 5.21 22.23
C ARG A 419 4.64 5.66 21.02
N SER A 420 4.54 6.94 20.66
CA SER A 420 5.30 7.51 19.53
C SER A 420 6.79 7.59 19.85
N ALA A 421 7.15 7.91 21.10
CA ALA A 421 8.52 7.94 21.58
C ALA A 421 9.16 6.55 21.52
N TRP A 422 8.45 5.51 21.96
CA TRP A 422 8.96 4.13 21.87
C TRP A 422 9.19 3.70 20.43
N ARG A 423 8.25 3.99 19.53
CA ARG A 423 8.37 3.70 18.08
C ARG A 423 9.56 4.44 17.46
N ALA A 424 9.79 5.70 17.82
CA ALA A 424 10.93 6.47 17.33
C ALA A 424 12.26 5.98 17.94
N ALA A 425 12.28 5.68 19.24
CA ALA A 425 13.47 5.28 19.96
C ALA A 425 14.09 4.00 19.40
N VAL A 426 13.27 2.96 19.17
CA VAL A 426 13.77 1.67 18.65
C VAL A 426 14.29 1.75 17.22
N VAL A 427 13.88 2.77 16.45
CA VAL A 427 14.40 3.04 15.10
C VAL A 427 15.74 3.79 15.16
N LEU A 428 15.89 4.69 16.14
CA LEU A 428 16.97 5.68 16.17
C LEU A 428 18.11 5.33 17.14
N VAL A 429 17.89 4.40 18.08
CA VAL A 429 18.83 4.00 19.13
C VAL A 429 20.18 3.53 18.55
N PRO A 430 21.31 4.21 18.84
CA PRO A 430 22.69 3.82 18.55
C PRO A 430 23.03 2.38 18.96
N GLU A 431 23.91 1.75 18.17
CA GLU A 431 24.48 0.46 18.56
C GLU A 431 25.22 0.61 19.91
N GLY A 432 24.84 -0.21 20.89
CA GLY A 432 25.35 -0.18 22.25
C GLY A 432 24.46 0.54 23.25
N GLU A 433 23.48 1.34 22.82
CA GLU A 433 22.54 2.04 23.71
C GLU A 433 21.19 1.30 23.89
N GLU A 434 20.98 0.20 23.16
CA GLU A 434 19.77 -0.62 23.25
C GLU A 434 19.51 -1.18 24.67
N PRO A 435 20.52 -1.61 25.46
CA PRO A 435 20.29 -2.10 26.81
C PRO A 435 19.74 -1.03 27.76
N GLU A 436 20.21 0.21 27.63
CA GLU A 436 19.70 1.32 28.44
C GLU A 436 18.25 1.63 28.06
N LEU A 437 17.97 1.74 26.76
CA LEU A 437 16.61 1.93 26.25
C LEU A 437 15.68 0.81 26.72
N ALA A 438 16.10 -0.45 26.64
CA ALA A 438 15.34 -1.60 27.12
C ALA A 438 15.04 -1.48 28.63
N GLY A 439 16.00 -1.02 29.43
CA GLY A 439 15.80 -0.71 30.84
C GLY A 439 14.71 0.33 31.07
N VAL A 440 14.71 1.43 30.31
CA VAL A 440 13.66 2.46 30.40
C VAL A 440 12.30 1.91 29.97
N LEU A 441 12.21 1.21 28.83
CA LEU A 441 10.96 0.64 28.33
C LEU A 441 10.39 -0.41 29.29
N ALA A 442 11.24 -1.24 29.91
CA ALA A 442 10.82 -2.18 30.93
C ALA A 442 10.16 -1.48 32.13
N THR A 443 10.50 -0.23 32.43
CA THR A 443 9.80 0.54 33.48
C THR A 443 8.35 0.86 33.16
N GLN A 444 7.97 0.82 31.87
CA GLN A 444 6.63 1.15 31.41
C GLN A 444 5.72 -0.09 31.31
N LEU A 445 6.19 -1.29 31.70
CA LEU A 445 5.38 -2.50 31.68
C LEU A 445 4.13 -2.37 32.57
N GLY A 446 2.98 -2.71 32.01
CA GLY A 446 1.68 -2.57 32.68
C GLY A 446 1.04 -1.18 32.56
N ARG A 447 1.68 -0.23 31.88
CA ARG A 447 1.13 1.09 31.59
C ARG A 447 -0.02 1.05 30.59
N GLY A 448 -1.06 1.83 30.88
CA GLY A 448 -2.13 2.16 29.95
C GLY A 448 -3.00 0.96 29.57
N GLU A 449 -3.86 1.18 28.57
CA GLU A 449 -4.77 0.16 28.08
C GLU A 449 -4.05 -0.89 27.21
N ARG A 450 -4.81 -1.84 26.64
CA ARG A 450 -4.25 -2.92 25.81
C ARG A 450 -3.42 -2.37 24.64
N ALA A 451 -3.86 -1.29 23.98
CA ALA A 451 -3.15 -0.68 22.86
C ALA A 451 -1.77 -0.14 23.28
N THR A 452 -1.70 0.57 24.41
CA THR A 452 -0.43 1.05 25.01
C THR A 452 0.51 -0.11 25.33
N ARG A 453 0.00 -1.16 25.99
CA ARG A 453 0.80 -2.35 26.31
C ARG A 453 1.32 -3.07 25.06
N LEU A 454 0.50 -3.19 24.00
CA LEU A 454 0.90 -3.81 22.74
C LEU A 454 1.98 -2.99 22.03
N SER A 455 1.86 -1.66 22.00
CA SER A 455 2.88 -0.77 21.44
C SER A 455 4.22 -0.92 22.18
N LEU A 456 4.20 -0.99 23.51
CA LEU A 456 5.40 -1.21 24.30
C LEU A 456 6.04 -2.57 24.01
N SER A 457 5.19 -3.60 23.89
CA SER A 457 5.64 -4.97 23.57
C SER A 457 6.35 -5.04 22.23
N ARG A 458 5.78 -4.38 21.20
CA ARG A 458 6.40 -4.28 19.86
C ARG A 458 7.74 -3.55 19.92
N ALA A 459 7.83 -2.46 20.68
CA ALA A 459 9.09 -1.74 20.87
C ALA A 459 10.16 -2.62 21.55
N LEU A 460 9.80 -3.33 22.62
CA LEU A 460 10.71 -4.27 23.27
C LEU A 460 11.16 -5.38 22.31
N ILE A 461 10.25 -5.99 21.55
CA ILE A 461 10.59 -7.03 20.56
C ILE A 461 11.54 -6.48 19.48
N ALA A 462 11.36 -5.24 19.04
CA ALA A 462 12.20 -4.62 18.03
C ALA A 462 13.67 -4.45 18.46
N LEU A 463 13.94 -4.41 19.78
CA LEU A 463 15.31 -4.38 20.31
C LEU A 463 15.99 -5.76 20.31
N GLY A 464 15.24 -6.85 20.10
CA GLY A 464 15.80 -8.20 20.05
C GLY A 464 16.26 -8.72 21.42
N GLU A 465 17.26 -9.61 21.43
CA GLU A 465 17.68 -10.38 22.63
C GLU A 465 18.22 -9.51 23.78
N VAL A 466 18.63 -8.27 23.49
CA VAL A 466 19.18 -7.31 24.49
C VAL A 466 18.18 -6.96 25.60
N ILE A 467 16.88 -7.22 25.39
CA ILE A 467 15.84 -6.96 26.40
C ILE A 467 15.83 -7.98 27.54
N THR A 468 16.46 -9.14 27.37
CA THR A 468 16.31 -10.28 28.30
C THR A 468 16.68 -9.94 29.75
N PRO A 469 17.79 -9.24 30.05
CA PRO A 469 18.10 -8.82 31.42
C PRO A 469 17.04 -7.87 32.00
N ALA A 470 16.64 -6.85 31.23
CA ALA A 470 15.66 -5.87 31.68
C ALA A 470 14.28 -6.48 31.96
N LEU A 471 13.85 -7.46 31.15
CA LEU A 471 12.61 -8.21 31.39
C LEU A 471 12.72 -9.10 32.63
N ARG A 472 13.85 -9.77 32.83
CA ARG A 472 14.08 -10.60 34.04
C ARG A 472 13.98 -9.77 35.31
N ASP A 473 14.65 -8.62 35.33
CA ASP A 473 14.64 -7.71 36.48
C ASP A 473 13.21 -7.20 36.73
N ALA A 474 12.51 -6.77 35.67
CA ALA A 474 11.10 -6.34 35.78
C ALA A 474 10.16 -7.47 36.22
N MET A 475 10.46 -8.73 35.90
CA MET A 475 9.70 -9.89 36.36
C MET A 475 9.88 -10.17 37.85
N THR A 476 11.02 -9.78 38.44
CA THR A 476 11.30 -9.94 39.88
C THR A 476 10.80 -8.79 40.75
N ASP A 477 10.43 -7.66 40.14
CA ASP A 477 9.94 -6.46 40.84
C ASP A 477 8.57 -6.71 41.52
N PRO A 478 8.41 -6.38 42.83
CA PRO A 478 7.17 -6.60 43.58
C PRO A 478 5.98 -5.71 43.18
N ASP A 479 6.15 -4.72 42.28
CA ASP A 479 5.06 -3.86 41.82
C ASP A 479 3.91 -4.68 41.15
N PRO A 480 2.66 -4.60 41.65
CA PRO A 480 1.51 -5.32 41.10
C PRO A 480 1.18 -4.96 39.64
N ARG A 481 1.55 -3.76 39.16
CA ARG A 481 1.38 -3.38 37.74
C ARG A 481 2.28 -4.21 36.81
N ARG A 482 3.49 -4.54 37.28
CA ARG A 482 4.45 -5.42 36.59
C ARG A 482 4.07 -6.89 36.76
N ALA A 483 3.44 -7.24 37.88
CA ALA A 483 2.89 -8.58 38.10
C ALA A 483 1.80 -8.98 37.07
N CYS A 484 0.97 -8.04 36.61
CA CYS A 484 0.01 -8.29 35.51
C CYS A 484 0.68 -8.57 34.15
N ALA A 485 1.87 -8.03 33.91
CA ALA A 485 2.64 -8.30 32.69
C ALA A 485 3.27 -9.71 32.69
N ARG A 486 3.54 -10.28 33.89
CA ARG A 486 4.08 -11.65 34.08
C ARG A 486 3.21 -12.74 33.40
N ALA A 487 1.90 -12.54 33.33
CA ALA A 487 0.97 -13.54 32.80
C ALA A 487 0.88 -13.59 31.26
N ARG A 488 1.45 -12.62 30.53
CA ARG A 488 1.25 -12.49 29.06
C ARG A 488 2.53 -12.46 28.21
N HIS A 489 3.67 -12.10 28.78
CA HIS A 489 4.95 -12.11 28.05
C HIS A 489 5.75 -13.42 28.19
N GLY A 490 5.38 -14.30 29.12
CA GLY A 490 6.07 -15.57 29.38
C GLY A 490 5.92 -16.66 28.31
N THR A 491 5.12 -16.46 27.25
CA THR A 491 4.86 -17.47 26.20
C THR A 491 5.58 -17.22 24.88
N ALA A 492 6.24 -16.07 24.67
CA ALA A 492 6.90 -15.77 23.39
C ALA A 492 8.37 -16.21 23.29
N VAL A 493 9.00 -16.64 24.40
CA VAL A 493 10.45 -16.98 24.41
C VAL A 493 10.70 -18.46 24.75
N ALA A 494 9.69 -19.34 24.75
CA ALA A 494 9.90 -20.75 25.04
C ALA A 494 9.01 -21.71 24.23
N ARG A 495 9.56 -22.23 23.13
CA ARG A 495 9.49 -23.62 22.58
C ARG A 495 9.06 -23.73 21.10
N PRO A 496 9.95 -24.24 20.21
CA PRO A 496 9.57 -24.72 18.89
C PRO A 496 9.17 -26.21 18.93
N GLY A 497 8.03 -26.54 18.30
CA GLY A 497 7.75 -27.90 17.82
C GLY A 497 6.50 -28.59 18.38
N CYS A 498 5.37 -28.45 17.67
CA CYS A 498 4.35 -29.50 17.58
C CYS A 498 3.53 -29.35 16.29
N ARG A 499 3.65 -30.33 15.39
CA ARG A 499 2.85 -30.45 14.16
C ARG A 499 1.56 -31.21 14.48
N LEU A 500 0.40 -30.62 14.16
CA LEU A 500 -0.87 -31.33 14.11
C LEU A 500 -1.17 -31.75 12.66
N ARG A 501 -1.52 -33.03 12.47
CA ARG A 501 -1.88 -33.67 11.20
C ARG A 501 -3.35 -33.35 10.85
N GLU A 502 -3.60 -32.83 9.66
CA GLU A 502 -4.94 -32.73 9.07
C GLU A 502 -5.24 -33.94 8.18
N ARG A 503 -6.50 -34.42 8.23
CA ARG A 503 -7.04 -35.50 7.42
C ARG A 503 -7.80 -34.95 6.22
N ASP A 504 -7.49 -35.48 5.05
CA ASP A 504 -8.17 -35.28 3.77
C ASP A 504 -9.63 -35.75 3.75
N ARG A 505 -10.50 -34.98 3.10
CA ARG A 505 -11.70 -35.49 2.40
C ARG A 505 -11.95 -34.67 1.13
N GLY A 506 -11.78 -35.33 -0.02
CA GLY A 506 -12.05 -34.78 -1.34
C GLY A 506 -13.52 -34.84 -1.77
N GLY A 507 -13.86 -34.01 -2.74
CA GLY A 507 -15.14 -34.01 -3.44
C GLY A 507 -15.03 -33.24 -4.76
N GLU A 508 -14.98 -33.98 -5.88
CA GLU A 508 -15.00 -33.46 -7.25
C GLU A 508 -16.38 -32.90 -7.63
N ALA A 509 -16.42 -31.82 -8.42
CA ALA A 509 -17.57 -31.49 -9.26
C ALA A 509 -17.18 -30.72 -10.53
N ARG A 510 -17.90 -31.05 -11.61
CA ARG A 510 -17.56 -30.91 -13.03
C ARG A 510 -17.76 -29.52 -13.62
N ARG A 511 -17.03 -29.29 -14.72
CA ARG A 511 -16.97 -28.07 -15.56
C ARG A 511 -18.24 -27.85 -16.39
N GLY A 512 -18.62 -26.58 -16.53
CA GLY A 512 -19.43 -26.05 -17.63
C GLY A 512 -18.76 -24.80 -18.22
N SER A 513 -18.39 -24.86 -19.50
CA SER A 513 -17.70 -23.80 -20.25
C SER A 513 -18.70 -22.77 -20.78
N ARG A 514 -18.48 -21.48 -20.49
CA ARG A 514 -18.96 -20.36 -21.32
C ARG A 514 -17.87 -19.29 -21.42
N HIS A 515 -17.66 -18.81 -22.63
CA HIS A 515 -16.73 -17.74 -22.98
C HIS A 515 -17.10 -16.43 -22.27
N ASP A 516 -16.11 -15.78 -21.64
CA ASP A 516 -16.27 -14.51 -20.93
C ASP A 516 -14.94 -13.70 -21.02
N PRO A 517 -15.00 -12.36 -20.92
CA PRO A 517 -13.94 -11.41 -21.31
C PRO A 517 -12.81 -11.33 -20.23
N PRO A 518 -11.74 -10.51 -20.39
CA PRO A 518 -10.46 -10.78 -19.74
C PRO A 518 -10.53 -10.65 -18.21
N GLY A 519 -10.12 -11.71 -17.52
CA GLY A 519 -9.97 -11.78 -16.06
C GLY A 519 -8.55 -12.20 -15.67
N ARG A 520 -8.15 -12.00 -14.42
CA ARG A 520 -6.95 -12.61 -13.85
C ARG A 520 -7.26 -14.01 -13.35
N VAL A 521 -6.32 -14.93 -13.52
CA VAL A 521 -6.52 -16.35 -13.23
C VAL A 521 -5.38 -16.81 -12.34
N THR A 522 -5.73 -17.51 -11.27
CA THR A 522 -4.80 -18.06 -10.31
C THR A 522 -4.73 -19.57 -10.50
N VAL A 523 -3.56 -20.10 -10.84
CA VAL A 523 -3.35 -21.54 -11.04
C VAL A 523 -2.45 -22.04 -9.91
N GLY A 524 -2.94 -22.95 -9.08
CA GLY A 524 -2.17 -23.66 -8.05
C GLY A 524 -1.61 -24.95 -8.61
N VAL A 525 -0.39 -25.30 -8.24
CA VAL A 525 0.28 -26.50 -8.76
C VAL A 525 0.12 -27.60 -7.71
N ASP A 526 -0.55 -28.69 -8.05
CA ASP A 526 -0.58 -29.91 -7.23
C ASP A 526 0.38 -30.93 -7.82
N ARG A 527 1.00 -31.71 -6.93
CA ARG A 527 1.85 -32.85 -7.29
C ARG A 527 1.02 -34.09 -7.54
#